data_AF-A0A812L9P2-F1
#
_entry.id   AF-A0A812L9P2-F1
#
_cell.length_a   1.000
_cell.length_b   1.000
_cell.length_c   1.000
_cell.angle_alpha   90.00
_cell.angle_beta   90.00
_cell.angle_gamma   90.00
#
_symmetry.space_group_name_H-M   'P 1'
#
loop_
_entity.id
_entity.type
_entity.pdbx_description
1 polymer ?
#
loop_
_entity_poly.entity_id
_entity_poly.type
_entity_poly.pdbx_seq_one_letter_code
_entity_poly.pdbx_strand_id
1 'polypeptide(L)'
;QEKREREAKKKADEDPTTLALRAKAKVQAAQAAAKKAVDRGLASDVDSAIAQFLDGAEDKVEELKGAAADAPSDTEDEEAEDRLEQQLKEQIDKRRKEDRKDAKKMMDRQRKQEWRKKMSLATGRGTAEDQSELFRVTDKSVQALEDDGAIPKELVSEEELSDAPEEAAESSESEDEDQMDRLARMEVDLALDHELRKAELFHKHRNSTQRVAKKKKEVSLLTTSLVVRVALPGNLRWQVRFIVNFAVQATSLQKIEDTCIWWHLPLIAVGVASLMVALGLFCSHCTIELYTERLGKLGVSKAAVQEQVDEMRAAQSRQAGVSMRYLLSDSFAELARERTGKSGPSFIEMKDSFWLSDDPIGQNLRCPRDGKPGCALVDWLPRSDRHQQTHFLSWTWQYRLRQVTSALESYQQVVAAEEVFFFMCFFTNNQFRIIVEESAAGSSDLEQVFETNLTRIGKMAALLDSWHEPVYLSRVWTVYEQFVASKLQIPVTFIMPEDSAISLRETVEHGKAGIEQITGSLSTVDTEHAKAWKQEDEEKVKSLIQQTVGFEQVNQHVTQTMIRWVGAVIEKHIQTLVGGPR
;
A
#
# COMPACT_ATOMS: atom_id res chain seq x y z
N GLN A 1 -13.10 46.86 35.85
CA GLN A 1 -14.41 46.89 35.16
C GLN A 1 -14.21 46.87 33.64
N GLU A 2 -13.47 47.82 33.07
CA GLU A 2 -13.12 47.85 31.63
C GLU A 2 -12.51 46.56 31.07
N LYS A 3 -11.64 45.86 31.82
CA LYS A 3 -11.08 44.57 31.36
C LYS A 3 -12.15 43.48 31.22
N ARG A 4 -13.12 43.44 32.14
CA ARG A 4 -14.25 42.50 32.10
C ARG A 4 -15.23 42.88 30.98
N GLU A 5 -15.46 44.17 30.74
CA GLU A 5 -16.28 44.65 29.63
C GLU A 5 -15.63 44.38 28.26
N ARG A 6 -14.30 44.54 28.14
CA ARG A 6 -13.57 44.17 26.92
C ARG A 6 -13.56 42.67 26.67
N GLU A 7 -13.45 41.85 27.71
CA GLU A 7 -13.52 40.39 27.58
C GLU A 7 -14.94 39.89 27.27
N ALA A 8 -15.98 40.52 27.83
CA ALA A 8 -17.37 40.23 27.53
C ALA A 8 -17.74 40.62 26.08
N LYS A 9 -17.30 41.80 25.62
CA LYS A 9 -17.52 42.25 24.24
C LYS A 9 -16.76 41.39 23.22
N LYS A 10 -15.56 40.92 23.57
CA LYS A 10 -14.78 39.98 22.74
C LYS A 10 -15.44 38.59 22.64
N LYS A 11 -16.16 38.14 23.67
CA LYS A 11 -16.93 36.88 23.62
C LYS A 11 -18.25 37.02 22.85
N ALA A 12 -18.90 38.18 22.90
CA ALA A 12 -20.15 38.43 22.18
C ALA A 12 -19.94 38.56 20.66
N ASP A 13 -18.77 39.01 20.20
CA ASP A 13 -18.43 39.13 18.78
C ASP A 13 -17.80 37.86 18.16
N GLU A 14 -17.62 36.78 18.93
CA GLU A 14 -17.09 35.51 18.40
C GLU A 14 -18.18 34.76 17.62
N ASP A 15 -17.98 34.63 16.30
CA ASP A 15 -18.85 33.89 15.38
C ASP A 15 -19.13 32.45 15.91
N PRO A 16 -20.40 31.99 15.97
CA PRO A 16 -20.79 30.67 16.47
C PRO A 16 -20.04 29.51 15.78
N THR A 17 -19.63 29.70 14.52
CA THR A 17 -18.79 28.74 13.80
C THR A 17 -17.41 28.56 14.46
N THR A 18 -16.85 29.64 15.01
CA THR A 18 -15.56 29.67 15.70
C THR A 18 -15.65 29.04 17.09
N LEU A 19 -16.77 29.26 17.79
CA LEU A 19 -17.10 28.59 19.06
C LEU A 19 -17.26 27.08 18.85
N ALA A 20 -17.95 26.65 17.79
CA ALA A 20 -18.12 25.24 17.44
C ALA A 20 -16.78 24.58 17.07
N LEU A 21 -15.92 25.25 16.30
CA LEU A 21 -14.58 24.75 15.95
C LEU A 21 -13.68 24.63 17.20
N ARG A 22 -13.79 25.57 18.15
CA ARG A 22 -13.02 25.53 19.40
C ARG A 22 -13.53 24.46 20.36
N ALA A 23 -14.84 24.22 20.41
CA ALA A 23 -15.43 23.09 21.12
C ALA A 23 -14.98 21.76 20.51
N LYS A 24 -14.99 21.65 19.18
CA LYS A 24 -14.50 20.46 18.45
C LYS A 24 -13.01 20.21 18.69
N ALA A 25 -12.19 21.26 18.71
CA ALA A 25 -10.77 21.17 19.04
C ALA A 25 -10.52 20.73 20.49
N LYS A 26 -11.34 21.17 21.45
CA LYS A 26 -11.27 20.71 22.85
C LYS A 26 -11.65 19.24 22.99
N VAL A 27 -12.68 18.78 22.28
CA VAL A 27 -13.08 17.36 22.26
C VAL A 27 -11.98 16.50 21.64
N GLN A 28 -11.37 16.95 20.54
CA GLN A 28 -10.25 16.24 19.91
C GLN A 28 -9.01 16.20 20.80
N ALA A 29 -8.70 17.28 21.52
CA ALA A 29 -7.61 17.29 22.49
C ALA A 29 -7.87 16.33 23.68
N ALA A 30 -9.12 16.24 24.15
CA ALA A 30 -9.51 15.29 25.19
C ALA A 30 -9.42 13.84 24.71
N GLN A 31 -9.83 13.56 23.47
CA GLN A 31 -9.69 12.24 22.85
C GLN A 31 -8.21 11.84 22.65
N ALA A 32 -7.36 12.79 22.26
CA ALA A 32 -5.92 12.56 22.15
C ALA A 32 -5.26 12.31 23.52
N ALA A 33 -5.69 13.03 24.56
CA ALA A 33 -5.23 12.81 25.93
C ALA A 33 -5.68 11.45 26.49
N ALA A 34 -6.93 11.04 26.20
CA ALA A 34 -7.45 9.73 26.57
C ALA A 34 -6.70 8.59 25.84
N LYS A 35 -6.43 8.74 24.54
CA LYS A 35 -5.63 7.78 23.76
C LYS A 35 -4.21 7.64 24.34
N LYS A 36 -3.57 8.76 24.70
CA LYS A 36 -2.23 8.77 25.32
C LYS A 36 -2.22 8.16 26.73
N ALA A 37 -3.35 8.14 27.44
CA ALA A 37 -3.50 7.46 28.73
C ALA A 37 -3.71 5.94 28.56
N VAL A 38 -4.44 5.52 27.52
CA VAL A 38 -4.61 4.12 27.13
C VAL A 38 -3.28 3.49 26.69
N ASP A 39 -2.47 4.21 25.91
CA ASP A 39 -1.14 3.77 25.49
C ASP A 39 -0.14 3.64 26.67
N ARG A 40 -0.47 4.20 27.85
CA ARG A 40 0.30 4.07 29.10
C ARG A 40 -0.20 2.96 30.04
N GLY A 41 -1.17 2.15 29.61
CA GLY A 41 -1.60 0.95 30.35
C GLY A 41 -2.42 1.20 31.62
N LEU A 42 -3.02 2.38 31.79
CA LEU A 42 -3.88 2.71 32.93
C LEU A 42 -5.35 2.72 32.50
N ALA A 43 -5.93 1.52 32.31
CA ALA A 43 -7.30 1.37 31.82
C ALA A 43 -8.40 1.56 32.90
N SER A 44 -8.08 1.51 34.20
CA SER A 44 -9.10 1.54 35.26
C SER A 44 -9.52 2.94 35.74
N ASP A 45 -8.76 4.00 35.41
CA ASP A 45 -9.00 5.36 35.95
C ASP A 45 -9.79 6.27 34.99
N VAL A 46 -10.10 5.80 33.78
CA VAL A 46 -10.72 6.61 32.72
C VAL A 46 -12.20 6.89 33.02
N ASP A 47 -12.96 5.91 33.51
CA ASP A 47 -14.39 6.09 33.78
C ASP A 47 -14.65 6.96 35.02
N SER A 48 -13.77 6.88 36.04
CA SER A 48 -13.87 7.74 37.22
C SER A 48 -13.49 9.20 36.94
N ALA A 49 -12.48 9.45 36.10
CA ALA A 49 -12.09 10.81 35.72
C ALA A 49 -13.12 11.49 34.81
N ILE A 50 -13.79 10.73 33.94
CA ILE A 50 -14.87 11.22 33.09
C ILE A 50 -16.12 11.53 33.92
N ALA A 51 -16.48 10.68 34.89
CA ALA A 51 -17.62 10.94 35.79
C ALA A 51 -17.42 12.19 36.66
N GLN A 52 -16.23 12.36 37.26
CA GLN A 52 -15.94 13.52 38.12
C GLN A 52 -15.91 14.86 37.36
N PHE A 53 -15.59 14.84 36.07
CA PHE A 53 -15.58 16.03 35.23
C PHE A 53 -16.97 16.40 34.70
N LEU A 54 -17.85 15.41 34.48
CA LEU A 54 -19.21 15.63 34.00
C LEU A 54 -20.12 16.16 35.12
N ASP A 55 -19.98 15.68 36.35
CA ASP A 55 -20.74 16.22 37.50
C ASP A 55 -20.38 17.70 37.80
N GLY A 56 -19.12 18.10 37.58
CA GLY A 56 -18.69 19.50 37.76
C GLY A 56 -19.10 20.46 36.62
N ALA A 57 -19.65 19.94 35.52
CA ALA A 57 -20.08 20.74 34.38
C ALA A 57 -21.57 21.11 34.44
N GLU A 58 -22.41 20.31 35.12
CA GLU A 58 -23.84 20.59 35.28
C GLU A 58 -24.09 21.78 36.25
N ASP A 59 -23.30 21.89 37.33
CA ASP A 59 -23.40 22.98 38.31
C ASP A 59 -23.06 24.38 37.72
N LYS A 60 -22.28 24.44 36.62
CA LYS A 60 -21.89 25.71 35.97
C LYS A 60 -22.85 26.16 34.87
N VAL A 61 -23.75 25.28 34.41
CA VAL A 61 -24.72 25.60 33.36
C VAL A 61 -26.00 26.18 33.98
N GLU A 62 -26.37 25.79 35.19
CA GLU A 62 -27.47 26.39 35.96
C GLU A 62 -27.15 27.84 36.40
N GLU A 63 -25.90 28.14 36.79
CA GLU A 63 -25.49 29.49 37.23
C GLU A 63 -25.51 30.54 36.09
N LEU A 64 -25.47 30.11 34.82
CA LEU A 64 -25.43 31.01 33.65
C LEU A 64 -26.81 31.31 33.04
N LYS A 65 -27.86 30.59 33.43
CA LYS A 65 -29.23 30.85 32.94
C LYS A 65 -29.97 31.94 33.71
N GLY A 66 -29.46 32.37 34.88
CA GLY A 66 -30.12 33.37 35.73
C GLY A 66 -29.89 34.84 35.35
N ALA A 67 -29.09 35.16 34.34
CA ALA A 67 -28.58 36.54 34.12
C ALA A 67 -28.97 37.20 32.79
N ALA A 68 -29.86 36.61 31.99
CA ALA A 68 -30.30 37.18 30.71
C ALA A 68 -31.83 37.18 30.62
N ALA A 69 -32.46 38.15 31.28
CA ALA A 69 -33.84 38.56 31.00
C ALA A 69 -33.78 40.04 30.61
N ASP A 70 -34.47 40.39 29.52
CA ASP A 70 -34.66 41.74 28.93
C ASP A 70 -33.82 42.07 27.67
N ALA A 71 -34.17 41.43 26.55
CA ALA A 71 -34.05 41.99 25.21
C ALA A 71 -35.18 41.42 24.29
N PRO A 72 -35.76 42.21 23.37
CA PRO A 72 -36.88 41.75 22.55
C PRO A 72 -36.40 40.83 21.42
N SER A 73 -36.98 39.63 21.35
CA SER A 73 -36.67 38.53 20.44
C SER A 73 -37.33 38.71 19.07
N ASP A 74 -36.54 38.62 17.99
CA ASP A 74 -37.05 38.23 16.66
C ASP A 74 -37.36 36.73 16.73
N THR A 75 -38.62 36.42 17.07
CA THR A 75 -39.10 35.07 17.45
C THR A 75 -39.05 34.02 16.34
N GLU A 76 -38.78 34.39 15.09
CA GLU A 76 -38.80 33.45 13.96
C GLU A 76 -37.47 32.68 13.78
N ASP A 77 -36.33 33.27 14.18
CA ASP A 77 -35.02 32.62 14.02
C ASP A 77 -34.70 31.66 15.19
N GLU A 78 -35.13 31.96 16.42
CA GLU A 78 -34.95 31.04 17.57
C GLU A 78 -35.78 29.76 17.42
N GLU A 79 -37.03 29.85 16.95
CA GLU A 79 -37.86 28.66 16.69
C GLU A 79 -37.27 27.75 15.59
N ALA A 80 -36.55 28.32 14.62
CA ALA A 80 -35.92 27.55 13.57
C ALA A 80 -34.67 26.81 14.06
N GLU A 81 -33.87 27.44 14.91
CA GLU A 81 -32.70 26.81 15.55
C GLU A 81 -33.14 25.69 16.51
N ASP A 82 -34.17 25.91 17.33
CA ASP A 82 -34.72 24.90 18.24
C ASP A 82 -35.24 23.67 17.48
N ARG A 83 -35.93 23.88 16.36
CA ARG A 83 -36.40 22.77 15.50
C ARG A 83 -35.24 21.98 14.90
N LEU A 84 -34.16 22.64 14.49
CA LEU A 84 -32.97 21.99 13.93
C LEU A 84 -32.20 21.22 15.01
N GLU A 85 -32.04 21.78 16.20
CA GLU A 85 -31.38 21.12 17.32
C GLU A 85 -32.19 19.90 17.78
N GLN A 86 -33.53 20.01 17.83
CA GLN A 86 -34.41 18.89 18.15
C GLN A 86 -34.31 17.76 17.11
N GLN A 87 -34.31 18.10 15.80
CA GLN A 87 -34.11 17.11 14.74
C GLN A 87 -32.75 16.42 14.81
N LEU A 88 -31.68 17.16 15.11
CA LEU A 88 -30.34 16.59 15.25
C LEU A 88 -30.26 15.66 16.47
N LYS A 89 -30.86 16.04 17.60
CA LYS A 89 -30.93 15.22 18.81
C LYS A 89 -31.69 13.92 18.56
N GLU A 90 -32.82 13.97 17.86
CA GLU A 90 -33.57 12.78 17.47
C GLU A 90 -32.77 11.84 16.56
N GLN A 91 -32.01 12.37 15.60
CA GLN A 91 -31.15 11.55 14.74
C GLN A 91 -30.02 10.87 15.51
N ILE A 92 -29.38 11.58 16.45
CA ILE A 92 -28.33 11.03 17.30
C ILE A 92 -28.89 9.91 18.18
N ASP A 93 -30.06 10.11 18.79
CA ASP A 93 -30.70 9.10 19.64
C ASP A 93 -31.18 7.89 18.84
N LYS A 94 -31.68 8.10 17.62
CA LYS A 94 -32.01 7.01 16.70
C LYS A 94 -30.78 6.16 16.39
N ARG A 95 -29.65 6.81 16.07
CA ARG A 95 -28.38 6.11 15.77
C ARG A 95 -27.85 5.34 16.96
N ARG A 96 -27.85 5.94 18.16
CA ARG A 96 -27.48 5.27 19.42
C ARG A 96 -28.35 4.06 19.72
N LYS A 97 -29.66 4.12 19.41
CA LYS A 97 -30.57 2.97 19.56
C LYS A 97 -30.27 1.85 18.57
N GLU A 98 -29.90 2.18 17.33
CA GLU A 98 -29.48 1.20 16.31
C GLU A 98 -28.16 0.53 16.73
N ASP A 99 -27.17 1.30 17.17
CA ASP A 99 -25.88 0.78 17.66
C ASP A 99 -26.07 -0.18 18.85
N ARG A 100 -26.94 0.15 19.81
CA ARG A 100 -27.30 -0.74 20.93
C ARG A 100 -27.96 -2.03 20.47
N LYS A 101 -28.83 -1.97 19.45
CA LYS A 101 -29.47 -3.16 18.88
C LYS A 101 -28.44 -4.06 18.19
N ASP A 102 -27.51 -3.49 17.45
CA ASP A 102 -26.50 -4.25 16.72
C ASP A 102 -25.42 -4.83 17.65
N ALA A 103 -25.02 -4.09 18.70
CA ALA A 103 -24.19 -4.62 19.77
C ALA A 103 -24.86 -5.81 20.48
N LYS A 104 -26.17 -5.71 20.78
CA LYS A 104 -26.94 -6.82 21.37
C LYS A 104 -26.99 -8.04 20.44
N LYS A 105 -27.23 -7.85 19.14
CA LYS A 105 -27.19 -8.94 18.14
C LYS A 105 -25.80 -9.59 18.05
N MET A 106 -24.73 -8.81 18.13
CA MET A 106 -23.36 -9.32 18.10
C MET A 106 -23.06 -10.18 19.33
N MET A 107 -23.42 -9.70 20.53
CA MET A 107 -23.27 -10.44 21.78
C MET A 107 -24.09 -11.75 21.78
N ASP A 108 -25.32 -11.73 21.26
CA ASP A 108 -26.15 -12.94 21.14
C ASP A 108 -25.54 -13.96 20.15
N ARG A 109 -24.93 -13.50 19.06
CA ARG A 109 -24.20 -14.37 18.11
C ARG A 109 -23.00 -15.03 18.77
N GLN A 110 -22.20 -14.26 19.51
CA GLN A 110 -21.05 -14.79 20.27
C GLN A 110 -21.50 -15.80 21.33
N ARG A 111 -22.53 -15.46 22.12
CA ARG A 111 -23.08 -16.37 23.14
C ARG A 111 -23.62 -17.67 22.53
N LYS A 112 -24.24 -17.60 21.35
CA LYS A 112 -24.71 -18.80 20.62
C LYS A 112 -23.56 -19.65 20.10
N GLN A 113 -22.47 -19.05 19.63
CA GLN A 113 -21.25 -19.77 19.24
C GLN A 113 -20.60 -20.45 20.44
N GLU A 114 -20.47 -19.75 21.57
CA GLU A 114 -19.95 -20.34 22.81
C GLU A 114 -20.84 -21.48 23.34
N TRP A 115 -22.17 -21.31 23.28
CA TRP A 115 -23.09 -22.36 23.68
C TRP A 115 -22.98 -23.59 22.77
N ARG A 116 -22.85 -23.40 21.45
CA ARG A 116 -22.59 -24.50 20.50
C ARG A 116 -21.27 -25.22 20.81
N LYS A 117 -20.19 -24.49 21.11
CA LYS A 117 -18.90 -25.06 21.54
C LYS A 117 -19.03 -25.86 22.84
N LYS A 118 -19.83 -25.38 23.81
CA LYS A 118 -20.06 -26.09 25.07
C LYS A 118 -20.91 -27.36 24.88
N MET A 119 -21.91 -27.33 24.02
CA MET A 119 -22.75 -28.50 23.71
C MET A 119 -21.98 -29.57 22.92
N SER A 120 -21.10 -29.18 21.98
CA SER A 120 -20.25 -30.13 21.27
C SER A 120 -19.24 -30.82 22.20
N LEU A 121 -18.78 -30.15 23.26
CA LEU A 121 -17.89 -30.75 24.26
C LEU A 121 -18.64 -31.61 25.30
N ALA A 122 -19.91 -31.33 25.57
CA ALA A 122 -20.71 -32.07 26.55
C ALA A 122 -21.29 -33.39 26.01
N THR A 123 -21.39 -33.55 24.68
CA THR A 123 -21.98 -34.76 24.06
C THR A 123 -20.97 -35.91 23.90
N GLY A 124 -19.72 -35.71 24.34
CA GLY A 124 -18.66 -36.73 24.30
C GLY A 124 -18.47 -37.55 25.59
N ARG A 125 -19.34 -37.43 26.60
CA ARG A 125 -19.27 -38.24 27.84
C ARG A 125 -20.61 -38.91 28.15
N GLY A 126 -20.78 -40.13 27.65
CA GLY A 126 -21.80 -41.06 28.13
C GLY A 126 -22.04 -42.20 27.14
N THR A 127 -21.86 -43.43 27.64
CA THR A 127 -21.98 -44.78 27.01
C THR A 127 -20.78 -45.21 26.14
N ALA A 128 -19.79 -45.97 26.65
CA ALA A 128 -19.85 -47.41 27.01
C ALA A 128 -20.30 -48.26 25.79
N GLU A 129 -19.58 -49.22 25.23
CA GLU A 129 -18.33 -49.92 25.52
C GLU A 129 -17.67 -50.24 24.16
N ASP A 130 -16.35 -50.41 24.20
CA ASP A 130 -15.52 -51.29 23.36
C ASP A 130 -14.32 -50.58 22.71
N GLN A 131 -13.16 -51.18 22.99
CA GLN A 131 -11.83 -50.94 22.43
C GLN A 131 -11.09 -49.66 22.84
N SER A 132 -10.37 -49.75 23.95
CA SER A 132 -9.20 -48.92 24.26
C SER A 132 -7.98 -49.83 24.36
N GLU A 133 -7.00 -49.68 23.46
CA GLU A 133 -5.55 -49.80 23.71
C GLU A 133 -4.80 -49.47 22.41
N LEU A 134 -4.72 -48.20 22.01
CA LEU A 134 -3.68 -47.73 21.11
C LEU A 134 -3.46 -46.24 21.43
N PHE A 135 -2.21 -45.87 21.69
CA PHE A 135 -1.75 -44.50 21.99
C PHE A 135 -1.84 -44.01 23.44
N ARG A 136 -1.13 -44.71 24.34
CA ARG A 136 -0.31 -44.03 25.34
C ARG A 136 1.11 -43.91 24.80
N VAL A 137 1.48 -42.73 24.31
CA VAL A 137 2.87 -42.41 23.95
C VAL A 137 3.64 -42.22 25.24
N THR A 138 4.70 -43.00 25.42
CA THR A 138 5.72 -42.85 26.47
C THR A 138 7.05 -42.53 25.81
N ASP A 139 7.90 -41.77 26.51
CA ASP A 139 9.18 -41.18 26.06
C ASP A 139 10.29 -42.19 25.70
N LYS A 140 10.02 -43.14 24.80
CA LYS A 140 11.00 -44.15 24.36
C LYS A 140 11.25 -44.22 22.84
N SER A 141 10.79 -43.23 22.08
CA SER A 141 10.96 -43.22 20.61
C SER A 141 12.15 -42.39 20.10
N VAL A 142 13.07 -41.98 20.97
CA VAL A 142 14.25 -41.16 20.61
C VAL A 142 15.56 -41.98 20.60
N GLN A 143 15.51 -43.32 20.64
CA GLN A 143 16.70 -44.16 20.73
C GLN A 143 16.68 -45.34 19.74
N ALA A 144 16.51 -45.05 18.45
CA ALA A 144 16.57 -46.08 17.40
C ALA A 144 17.00 -45.55 16.01
N LEU A 145 17.92 -44.58 15.94
CA LEU A 145 18.54 -44.14 14.68
C LEU A 145 20.04 -43.76 14.83
N GLU A 146 20.76 -44.46 15.70
CA GLU A 146 22.23 -44.48 15.69
C GLU A 146 22.67 -45.94 15.59
N ASP A 147 22.83 -46.44 14.36
CA ASP A 147 23.80 -47.50 14.02
C ASP A 147 23.81 -47.74 12.49
N ASP A 148 25.00 -48.08 11.99
CA ASP A 148 25.44 -48.34 10.60
C ASP A 148 25.87 -47.09 9.79
N GLY A 149 27.11 -46.92 9.33
CA GLY A 149 28.28 -47.78 9.27
C GLY A 149 29.33 -47.16 8.34
N ALA A 150 30.61 -47.38 8.65
CA ALA A 150 31.81 -46.70 8.17
C ALA A 150 32.30 -47.06 6.74
N ILE A 151 33.06 -46.15 6.10
CA ILE A 151 34.08 -46.45 5.05
C ILE A 151 35.29 -45.50 5.24
N PRO A 152 36.56 -45.95 5.03
CA PRO A 152 37.71 -45.57 5.86
C PRO A 152 38.70 -44.54 5.28
N LYS A 153 39.53 -43.99 6.19
CA LYS A 153 40.73 -43.17 5.96
C LYS A 153 42.00 -44.03 5.85
N GLU A 154 42.89 -43.68 4.92
CA GLU A 154 44.36 -43.65 5.04
C GLU A 154 44.92 -42.79 3.88
N LEU A 155 45.48 -41.60 4.17
CA LEU A 155 46.92 -41.25 4.26
C LEU A 155 47.62 -41.10 2.90
N VAL A 156 48.20 -39.92 2.63
CA VAL A 156 49.62 -39.69 2.27
C VAL A 156 49.91 -38.19 1.99
N SER A 157 50.92 -37.70 2.73
CA SER A 157 51.94 -36.65 2.51
C SER A 157 51.64 -35.17 2.20
N GLU A 158 52.31 -34.37 3.03
CA GLU A 158 52.76 -32.98 2.87
C GLU A 158 53.64 -32.76 1.62
N GLU A 159 53.58 -31.57 1.03
CA GLU A 159 54.75 -30.82 0.51
C GLU A 159 54.40 -29.34 0.25
N GLU A 160 55.44 -28.52 0.27
CA GLU A 160 55.52 -27.06 0.48
C GLU A 160 55.26 -26.16 -0.76
N LEU A 161 55.35 -24.84 -0.50
CA LEU A 161 55.66 -23.70 -1.41
C LEU A 161 54.46 -23.13 -2.22
N SER A 162 54.23 -21.81 -2.37
CA SER A 162 55.07 -20.62 -2.21
C SER A 162 54.24 -19.31 -2.21
N ASP A 163 54.87 -18.23 -1.73
CA ASP A 163 54.42 -16.84 -1.54
C ASP A 163 54.00 -15.99 -2.79
N ALA A 164 53.18 -14.96 -2.47
CA ALA A 164 53.15 -13.55 -2.98
C ALA A 164 52.43 -13.18 -4.31
N PRO A 165 52.04 -11.89 -4.52
CA PRO A 165 51.56 -10.86 -3.57
C PRO A 165 50.28 -10.10 -4.02
N GLU A 166 49.84 -9.20 -3.14
CA GLU A 166 48.84 -8.14 -3.26
C GLU A 166 48.78 -7.40 -4.60
N GLU A 167 47.56 -7.08 -5.07
CA GLU A 167 47.27 -5.79 -5.69
C GLU A 167 45.95 -5.22 -5.15
N ALA A 168 46.04 -3.98 -4.66
CA ALA A 168 44.92 -3.15 -4.25
C ALA A 168 44.20 -2.59 -5.48
N ALA A 169 42.90 -2.82 -5.59
CA ALA A 169 42.02 -2.10 -6.49
C ALA A 169 41.01 -1.29 -5.66
N GLU A 170 41.28 0.00 -5.51
CA GLU A 170 40.24 0.98 -5.19
C GLU A 170 39.29 1.07 -6.39
N SER A 171 38.07 0.56 -6.25
CA SER A 171 36.99 0.77 -7.22
C SER A 171 35.90 1.65 -6.62
N SER A 172 35.74 2.81 -7.23
CA SER A 172 34.71 3.82 -7.00
C SER A 172 33.33 3.34 -7.46
N GLU A 173 32.47 2.90 -6.55
CA GLU A 173 31.07 2.52 -6.87
C GLU A 173 30.08 3.01 -5.80
N SER A 174 30.19 4.27 -5.38
CA SER A 174 29.30 4.87 -4.36
C SER A 174 28.26 5.85 -4.91
N GLU A 175 28.10 5.99 -6.23
CA GLU A 175 27.28 7.06 -6.83
C GLU A 175 25.85 6.63 -7.20
N ASP A 176 25.58 5.33 -7.33
CA ASP A 176 24.28 4.81 -7.82
C ASP A 176 23.26 4.57 -6.70
N GLU A 177 23.69 4.27 -5.46
CA GLU A 177 22.79 4.09 -4.31
C GLU A 177 22.10 5.40 -3.89
N ASP A 178 22.82 6.52 -3.97
CA ASP A 178 22.26 7.84 -3.68
C ASP A 178 21.24 8.27 -4.74
N GLN A 179 21.34 7.78 -5.98
CA GLN A 179 20.44 8.14 -7.08
C GLN A 179 18.99 7.69 -6.83
N MET A 180 18.85 6.57 -6.13
CA MET A 180 17.58 5.89 -5.88
C MET A 180 16.77 6.53 -4.75
N ASP A 181 17.45 7.02 -3.73
CA ASP A 181 16.82 7.77 -2.63
C ASP A 181 16.40 9.19 -3.08
N ARG A 182 16.97 9.72 -4.18
CA ARG A 182 16.65 11.05 -4.75
C ARG A 182 15.27 11.14 -5.39
N LEU A 183 14.88 10.18 -6.21
CA LEU A 183 13.56 10.20 -6.88
C LEU A 183 12.42 9.90 -5.91
N ALA A 184 12.71 9.15 -4.84
CA ALA A 184 11.77 8.86 -3.78
C ALA A 184 11.29 10.07 -2.99
N ARG A 185 12.13 11.09 -2.91
CA ARG A 185 11.85 12.32 -2.16
C ARG A 185 10.99 13.29 -2.96
N MET A 186 11.17 13.35 -4.28
CA MET A 186 10.45 14.24 -5.19
C MET A 186 8.94 13.93 -5.32
N GLU A 187 8.54 12.66 -5.21
CA GLU A 187 7.11 12.27 -5.27
C GLU A 187 6.38 12.64 -3.97
N VAL A 188 7.06 12.52 -2.82
CA VAL A 188 6.54 13.04 -1.54
C VAL A 188 6.40 14.55 -1.63
N ASP A 189 7.36 15.26 -2.23
CA ASP A 189 7.29 16.70 -2.48
C ASP A 189 6.12 17.10 -3.38
N LEU A 190 5.86 16.36 -4.47
CA LEU A 190 4.70 16.56 -5.36
C LEU A 190 3.37 16.30 -4.65
N ALA A 191 3.28 15.24 -3.85
CA ALA A 191 2.10 14.93 -3.06
C ALA A 191 1.86 15.98 -1.97
N LEU A 192 2.92 16.45 -1.33
CA LEU A 192 2.89 17.49 -0.31
C LEU A 192 2.51 18.85 -0.93
N ASP A 193 3.04 19.19 -2.11
CA ASP A 193 2.64 20.38 -2.87
C ASP A 193 1.17 20.29 -3.31
N HIS A 194 0.69 19.13 -3.74
CA HIS A 194 -0.71 18.92 -4.09
C HIS A 194 -1.64 19.14 -2.88
N GLU A 195 -1.32 18.55 -1.72
CA GLU A 195 -2.11 18.74 -0.50
C GLU A 195 -2.00 20.18 0.04
N LEU A 196 -0.87 20.85 -0.14
CA LEU A 196 -0.72 22.26 0.23
C LEU A 196 -1.48 23.20 -0.72
N ARG A 197 -1.48 22.95 -2.03
CA ARG A 197 -2.34 23.68 -2.98
C ARG A 197 -3.81 23.52 -2.61
N LYS A 198 -4.22 22.32 -2.21
CA LYS A 198 -5.57 22.03 -1.72
C LYS A 198 -5.87 22.80 -0.43
N ALA A 199 -4.94 22.86 0.52
CA ALA A 199 -5.05 23.67 1.74
C ALA A 199 -5.09 25.19 1.43
N GLU A 200 -4.30 25.68 0.49
CA GLU A 200 -4.32 27.07 0.03
C GLU A 200 -5.63 27.43 -0.66
N LEU A 201 -6.16 26.55 -1.51
CA LEU A 201 -7.47 26.72 -2.15
C LEU A 201 -8.57 26.75 -1.10
N PHE A 202 -8.50 25.89 -0.10
CA PHE A 202 -9.42 25.91 1.03
C PHE A 202 -9.32 27.22 1.84
N HIS A 203 -8.10 27.73 2.06
CA HIS A 203 -7.89 29.01 2.75
C HIS A 203 -8.34 30.21 1.91
N LYS A 204 -8.12 30.20 0.59
CA LYS A 204 -8.64 31.21 -0.35
C LYS A 204 -10.16 31.18 -0.38
N HIS A 205 -10.77 29.99 -0.37
CA HIS A 205 -12.22 29.83 -0.27
C HIS A 205 -12.75 30.40 1.04
N ARG A 206 -12.12 30.08 2.18
CA ARG A 206 -12.44 30.63 3.51
C ARG A 206 -12.31 32.15 3.57
N ASN A 207 -11.23 32.71 3.01
CA ASN A 207 -11.04 34.16 2.95
C ASN A 207 -12.05 34.83 2.01
N SER A 208 -12.44 34.16 0.92
CA SER A 208 -13.48 34.65 0.00
C SER A 208 -14.84 34.67 0.69
N THR A 209 -15.23 33.59 1.36
CA THR A 209 -16.49 33.54 2.13
C THR A 209 -16.48 34.56 3.28
N GLN A 210 -15.36 34.75 3.98
CA GLN A 210 -15.22 35.82 4.97
C GLN A 210 -15.33 37.23 4.35
N ARG A 211 -14.77 37.46 3.15
CA ARG A 211 -14.91 38.73 2.43
C ARG A 211 -16.33 38.95 1.91
N VAL A 212 -17.04 37.91 1.49
CA VAL A 212 -18.46 38.00 1.10
C VAL A 212 -19.33 38.26 2.33
N ALA A 213 -19.05 37.62 3.46
CA ALA A 213 -19.71 37.89 4.73
C ALA A 213 -19.43 39.32 5.21
N LYS A 214 -18.18 39.79 5.08
CA LYS A 214 -17.78 41.16 5.42
C LYS A 214 -18.39 42.19 4.46
N LYS A 215 -18.47 41.90 3.16
CA LYS A 215 -19.18 42.72 2.18
C LYS A 215 -20.69 42.74 2.42
N LYS A 216 -21.31 41.65 2.87
CA LYS A 216 -22.71 41.66 3.33
C LYS A 216 -22.89 42.58 4.54
N LYS A 217 -21.95 42.55 5.49
CA LYS A 217 -21.91 43.48 6.64
C LYS A 217 -21.62 44.93 6.23
N GLU A 218 -20.75 45.16 5.26
CA GLU A 218 -20.41 46.49 4.74
C GLU A 218 -21.50 47.07 3.82
N VAL A 219 -22.22 46.25 3.04
CA VAL A 219 -23.41 46.66 2.26
C VAL A 219 -24.59 46.99 3.18
N SER A 220 -24.67 46.38 4.36
CA SER A 220 -25.59 46.80 5.43
C SER A 220 -25.17 48.11 6.12
N LEU A 221 -23.92 48.55 5.97
CA LEU A 221 -23.35 49.75 6.59
C LEU A 221 -23.11 50.90 5.59
N LEU A 222 -23.16 50.64 4.29
CA LEU A 222 -22.92 51.59 3.20
C LEU A 222 -24.21 52.00 2.46
N THR A 223 -25.34 52.00 3.15
CA THR A 223 -26.46 52.93 2.89
C THR A 223 -26.25 54.29 3.57
N THR A 224 -25.01 54.63 3.95
CA THR A 224 -24.64 55.97 4.41
C THR A 224 -23.22 56.36 3.96
N SER A 225 -23.15 57.34 3.07
CA SER A 225 -22.01 58.25 2.78
C SER A 225 -20.86 57.85 1.81
N LEU A 226 -20.97 58.45 0.61
CA LEU A 226 -20.01 59.31 -0.12
C LEU A 226 -18.56 58.87 -0.50
N VAL A 227 -18.35 58.79 -1.83
CA VAL A 227 -17.24 59.25 -2.71
C VAL A 227 -15.85 59.52 -2.12
N VAL A 228 -14.80 58.82 -2.63
CA VAL A 228 -13.46 59.38 -2.98
C VAL A 228 -12.76 58.49 -4.05
N ARG A 229 -12.24 59.12 -5.12
CA ARG A 229 -11.28 58.58 -6.11
C ARG A 229 -9.85 58.62 -5.56
N VAL A 230 -9.04 57.57 -5.77
CA VAL A 230 -7.56 57.71 -5.82
C VAL A 230 -6.95 56.71 -6.80
N ALA A 231 -6.08 57.23 -7.66
CA ALA A 231 -5.23 56.55 -8.64
C ALA A 231 -3.89 56.11 -8.04
N LEU A 232 -3.24 55.08 -8.58
CA LEU A 232 -1.79 54.85 -8.38
C LEU A 232 -1.06 54.34 -9.65
N PRO A 233 0.23 54.70 -9.84
CA PRO A 233 1.06 54.49 -11.04
C PRO A 233 1.78 53.12 -10.97
N GLY A 234 2.27 52.50 -12.05
CA GLY A 234 3.16 53.05 -13.07
C GLY A 234 4.64 52.74 -12.78
N ASN A 235 4.97 51.54 -12.30
CA ASN A 235 6.35 51.04 -12.27
C ASN A 235 6.40 49.50 -12.22
N LEU A 236 5.99 48.85 -13.31
CA LEU A 236 6.26 47.42 -13.54
C LEU A 236 6.34 47.09 -15.05
N ARG A 237 6.78 48.06 -15.87
CA ARG A 237 6.96 47.90 -17.33
C ARG A 237 8.43 47.78 -17.76
N TRP A 238 9.39 47.95 -16.85
CA TRP A 238 10.81 48.02 -17.19
C TRP A 238 11.62 46.73 -16.99
N GLN A 239 11.11 45.72 -16.27
CA GLN A 239 11.87 44.47 -16.06
C GLN A 239 11.55 43.34 -17.06
N VAL A 240 10.44 43.41 -17.79
CA VAL A 240 10.11 42.41 -18.85
C VAL A 240 10.82 42.73 -20.18
N ARG A 241 11.27 43.97 -20.36
CA ARG A 241 11.90 44.43 -21.61
C ARG A 241 13.39 44.07 -21.73
N PHE A 242 14.03 43.69 -20.62
CA PHE A 242 15.47 43.36 -20.61
C PHE A 242 15.75 41.89 -20.98
N ILE A 243 14.83 40.97 -20.67
CA ILE A 243 15.01 39.53 -20.96
C ILE A 243 14.63 39.20 -22.42
N VAL A 244 13.69 39.94 -23.02
CA VAL A 244 13.32 39.75 -24.43
C VAL A 244 14.36 40.36 -25.39
N ASN A 245 15.05 41.44 -24.99
CA ASN A 245 16.08 42.06 -25.84
C ASN A 245 17.40 41.27 -25.91
N PHE A 246 17.72 40.47 -24.89
CA PHE A 246 18.91 39.62 -24.92
C PHE A 246 18.72 38.40 -25.84
N ALA A 247 17.50 37.90 -25.97
CA ALA A 247 17.16 36.80 -26.88
C ALA A 247 17.09 37.23 -28.36
N VAL A 248 16.83 38.52 -28.64
CA VAL A 248 16.75 39.06 -30.02
C VAL A 248 18.13 39.49 -30.56
N GLN A 249 19.13 39.74 -29.71
CA GLN A 249 20.49 40.03 -30.17
C GLN A 249 21.33 38.79 -30.51
N ALA A 250 20.90 37.58 -30.10
CA ALA A 250 21.60 36.33 -30.41
C ALA A 250 21.33 35.80 -31.83
N THR A 251 20.33 36.31 -32.54
CA THR A 251 19.99 35.87 -33.92
C THR A 251 20.60 36.73 -35.03
N SER A 252 21.50 37.67 -34.70
CA SER A 252 22.08 38.64 -35.65
C SER A 252 23.57 38.43 -35.95
N LEU A 253 24.16 37.27 -35.68
CA LEU A 253 25.53 36.94 -36.09
C LEU A 253 25.54 35.77 -37.06
N GLN A 254 25.25 36.11 -38.32
CA GLN A 254 25.47 35.25 -39.47
C GLN A 254 26.85 35.59 -40.06
N LYS A 255 27.64 34.55 -40.35
CA LYS A 255 29.04 34.51 -40.85
C LYS A 255 30.13 34.40 -39.78
N ILE A 256 30.24 33.22 -39.19
CA ILE A 256 31.53 32.63 -38.87
C ILE A 256 31.55 31.26 -39.56
N GLU A 257 32.61 31.02 -40.33
CA GLU A 257 32.80 29.84 -41.16
C GLU A 257 32.82 28.54 -40.33
N ASP A 258 32.15 27.54 -40.89
CA ASP A 258 31.92 26.21 -40.33
C ASP A 258 33.23 25.42 -40.20
N THR A 259 33.60 25.03 -38.98
CA THR A 259 34.38 23.79 -38.69
C THR A 259 34.56 23.50 -37.19
N CYS A 260 34.46 24.49 -36.29
CA CYS A 260 34.74 24.27 -34.85
C CYS A 260 33.53 24.03 -33.95
N ILE A 261 32.29 24.36 -34.37
CA ILE A 261 31.12 24.32 -33.45
C ILE A 261 30.65 22.89 -33.16
N TRP A 262 30.83 21.95 -34.10
CA TRP A 262 30.38 20.56 -33.95
C TRP A 262 31.14 19.77 -32.88
N TRP A 263 32.39 20.13 -32.58
CA TRP A 263 33.20 19.47 -31.53
C TRP A 263 32.80 19.90 -30.11
N HIS A 264 32.18 21.07 -29.95
CA HIS A 264 31.79 21.58 -28.62
C HIS A 264 30.34 21.22 -28.23
N LEU A 265 29.50 20.83 -29.19
CA LEU A 265 28.12 20.42 -28.93
C LEU A 265 27.99 19.27 -27.90
N PRO A 266 28.83 18.20 -27.95
CA PRO A 266 28.82 17.16 -26.93
C PRO A 266 29.21 17.68 -25.54
N LEU A 267 30.20 18.57 -25.44
CA LEU A 267 30.64 19.17 -24.18
C LEU A 267 29.59 20.11 -23.58
N ILE A 268 28.88 20.86 -24.42
CA ILE A 268 27.75 21.70 -23.99
C ILE A 268 26.57 20.82 -23.56
N ALA A 269 26.28 19.73 -24.27
CA ALA A 269 25.24 18.79 -23.89
C ALA A 269 25.53 18.10 -22.55
N VAL A 270 26.78 17.66 -22.33
CA VAL A 270 27.24 17.12 -21.05
C VAL A 270 27.17 18.18 -19.95
N GLY A 271 27.63 19.40 -20.21
CA GLY A 271 27.57 20.50 -19.24
C GLY A 271 26.14 20.90 -18.85
N VAL A 272 25.21 20.93 -19.82
CA VAL A 272 23.79 21.20 -19.55
C VAL A 272 23.13 20.03 -18.83
N ALA A 273 23.45 18.78 -19.18
CA ALA A 273 22.96 17.60 -18.47
C ALA A 273 23.46 17.58 -17.02
N SER A 274 24.75 17.82 -16.79
CA SER A 274 25.34 17.95 -15.45
C SER A 274 24.74 19.12 -14.66
N LEU A 275 24.46 20.25 -15.31
CA LEU A 275 23.79 21.40 -14.68
C LEU A 275 22.31 21.09 -14.34
N MET A 276 21.59 20.38 -15.21
CA MET A 276 20.21 19.95 -14.91
C MET A 276 20.17 18.90 -13.79
N VAL A 277 21.16 18.00 -13.73
CA VAL A 277 21.36 17.06 -12.61
C VAL A 277 21.69 17.82 -11.32
N ALA A 278 22.58 18.82 -11.37
CA ALA A 278 22.93 19.67 -10.22
C ALA A 278 21.76 20.54 -9.75
N LEU A 279 20.96 21.09 -10.66
CA LEU A 279 19.75 21.85 -10.34
C LEU A 279 18.62 20.94 -9.80
N GLY A 280 18.54 19.69 -10.26
CA GLY A 280 17.64 18.68 -9.71
C GLY A 280 18.02 18.25 -8.28
N LEU A 281 19.33 18.09 -8.01
CA LEU A 281 19.89 17.81 -6.67
C LEU A 281 19.59 18.93 -5.67
N PHE A 282 19.66 20.19 -6.11
CA PHE A 282 19.31 21.35 -5.28
C PHE A 282 17.81 21.50 -5.04
N CYS A 283 16.94 20.78 -5.76
CA CYS A 283 15.49 21.05 -5.72
C CYS A 283 14.75 20.25 -4.63
N SER A 284 15.07 18.98 -4.37
CA SER A 284 14.26 18.14 -3.43
C SER A 284 14.64 18.31 -1.96
N HIS A 285 15.93 18.39 -1.59
CA HIS A 285 16.29 18.76 -0.20
C HIS A 285 15.80 20.17 0.12
N CYS A 286 15.90 21.07 -0.87
CA CYS A 286 15.30 22.39 -0.79
C CYS A 286 13.78 22.31 -0.67
N THR A 287 13.07 21.32 -1.23
CA THR A 287 11.60 21.27 -1.15
C THR A 287 11.10 20.84 0.23
N ILE A 288 11.59 19.73 0.79
CA ILE A 288 11.24 19.34 2.17
C ILE A 288 11.70 20.40 3.16
N GLU A 289 12.91 20.96 3.01
CA GLU A 289 13.39 22.02 3.89
C GLU A 289 12.58 23.31 3.74
N LEU A 290 12.20 23.70 2.52
CA LEU A 290 11.38 24.88 2.24
C LEU A 290 9.95 24.72 2.77
N TYR A 291 9.35 23.54 2.64
CA TYR A 291 8.06 23.27 3.27
C TYR A 291 8.17 23.16 4.78
N THR A 292 9.24 22.56 5.31
CA THR A 292 9.54 22.54 6.74
C THR A 292 9.66 23.96 7.29
N GLU A 293 10.35 24.85 6.59
CA GLU A 293 10.49 26.26 6.98
C GLU A 293 9.16 27.01 6.91
N ARG A 294 8.37 26.80 5.84
CA ARG A 294 7.03 27.39 5.68
C ARG A 294 6.05 26.90 6.73
N LEU A 295 6.04 25.60 7.03
CA LEU A 295 5.21 25.00 8.08
C LEU A 295 5.70 25.40 9.48
N GLY A 296 7.01 25.58 9.65
CA GLY A 296 7.63 26.16 10.84
C GLY A 296 7.09 27.56 11.15
N LYS A 297 6.96 28.42 10.13
CA LYS A 297 6.32 29.75 10.24
C LYS A 297 4.83 29.68 10.66
N LEU A 298 4.18 28.54 10.46
CA LEU A 298 2.80 28.27 10.89
C LEU A 298 2.71 27.54 12.24
N GLY A 299 3.84 27.32 12.93
CA GLY A 299 3.89 26.69 14.25
C GLY A 299 3.97 25.16 14.22
N VAL A 300 4.20 24.53 13.05
CA VAL A 300 4.45 23.09 12.94
C VAL A 300 5.93 22.83 13.20
N SER A 301 6.25 21.92 14.11
CA SER A 301 7.65 21.58 14.41
C SER A 301 8.29 20.79 13.25
N LYS A 302 9.60 20.94 13.05
CA LYS A 302 10.37 20.14 12.08
C LYS A 302 10.20 18.63 12.31
N ALA A 303 10.10 18.21 13.57
CA ALA A 303 9.85 16.82 13.93
C ALA A 303 8.49 16.31 13.44
N ALA A 304 7.43 17.13 13.58
CA ALA A 304 6.09 16.76 13.10
C ALA A 304 6.02 16.69 11.56
N VAL A 305 6.77 17.56 10.86
CA VAL A 305 6.88 17.47 9.39
C VAL A 305 7.61 16.19 8.99
N GLN A 306 8.72 15.86 9.67
CA GLN A 306 9.47 14.64 9.39
C GLN A 306 8.64 13.37 9.66
N GLU A 307 7.91 13.33 10.78
CA GLU A 307 6.99 12.23 11.11
C GLU A 307 5.96 12.03 10.00
N GLN A 308 5.36 13.11 9.49
CA GLN A 308 4.42 12.99 8.36
C GLN A 308 5.07 12.51 7.06
N VAL A 309 6.26 13.02 6.74
CA VAL A 309 7.01 12.57 5.56
C VAL A 309 7.32 11.07 5.66
N ASP A 310 7.70 10.59 6.84
CA ASP A 310 7.99 9.18 7.09
C ASP A 310 6.71 8.32 6.98
N GLU A 311 5.58 8.79 7.51
CA GLU A 311 4.27 8.13 7.34
C GLU A 311 3.87 8.03 5.86
N MET A 312 4.05 9.10 5.07
CA MET A 312 3.77 9.11 3.63
C MET A 312 4.66 8.12 2.87
N ARG A 313 5.96 8.10 3.16
CA ARG A 313 6.91 7.15 2.54
C ARG A 313 6.58 5.70 2.91
N ALA A 314 6.21 5.46 4.16
CA ALA A 314 5.77 4.15 4.62
C ALA A 314 4.49 3.70 3.88
N ALA A 315 3.53 4.61 3.68
CA ALA A 315 2.30 4.33 2.94
C ALA A 315 2.57 4.04 1.46
N GLN A 316 3.40 4.85 0.79
CA GLN A 316 3.83 4.62 -0.58
C GLN A 316 4.53 3.26 -0.73
N SER A 317 5.44 2.92 0.18
CA SER A 317 6.13 1.63 0.17
C SER A 317 5.20 0.43 0.33
N ARG A 318 4.20 0.52 1.21
CA ARG A 318 3.20 -0.55 1.39
C ARG A 318 2.30 -0.74 0.15
N GLN A 319 2.08 0.32 -0.60
CA GLN A 319 1.22 0.31 -1.79
C GLN A 319 2.00 0.17 -3.10
N ALA A 320 3.33 0.15 -3.05
CA ALA A 320 4.19 0.07 -4.21
C ALA A 320 4.15 -1.33 -4.85
N GLY A 321 4.02 -1.37 -6.17
CA GLY A 321 4.07 -2.55 -7.01
C GLY A 321 5.20 -2.42 -8.02
N VAL A 322 5.69 -3.57 -8.48
CA VAL A 322 6.74 -3.66 -9.50
C VAL A 322 6.11 -3.51 -10.89
N SER A 323 6.71 -2.70 -11.76
CA SER A 323 6.22 -2.54 -13.12
C SER A 323 6.34 -3.83 -13.93
N MET A 324 5.36 -4.11 -14.80
CA MET A 324 5.48 -5.20 -15.77
C MET A 324 6.68 -4.99 -16.71
N ARG A 325 7.00 -3.73 -17.03
CA ARG A 325 8.16 -3.36 -17.86
C ARG A 325 9.47 -3.85 -17.24
N TYR A 326 9.65 -3.69 -15.94
CA TYR A 326 10.85 -4.17 -15.23
C TYR A 326 10.91 -5.69 -15.16
N LEU A 327 9.77 -6.36 -14.93
CA LEU A 327 9.74 -7.82 -14.93
C LEU A 327 10.13 -8.41 -16.29
N LEU A 328 9.86 -7.68 -17.38
CA LEU A 328 10.18 -8.05 -18.76
C LEU A 328 11.52 -7.47 -19.24
N SER A 329 12.28 -6.74 -18.42
CA SER A 329 13.52 -6.10 -18.86
C SER A 329 14.70 -7.07 -18.82
N ASP A 330 15.64 -6.88 -19.76
CA ASP A 330 16.92 -7.58 -19.76
C ASP A 330 17.70 -7.32 -18.47
N SER A 331 17.58 -6.13 -17.89
CA SER A 331 18.26 -5.77 -16.63
C SER A 331 17.85 -6.66 -15.45
N PHE A 332 16.57 -6.98 -15.30
CA PHE A 332 16.14 -7.90 -14.23
C PHE A 332 16.58 -9.34 -14.53
N ALA A 333 16.53 -9.75 -15.80
CA ALA A 333 16.97 -11.08 -16.21
C ALA A 333 18.49 -11.27 -16.03
N GLU A 334 19.30 -10.26 -16.35
CA GLU A 334 20.75 -10.24 -16.11
C GLU A 334 21.04 -10.27 -14.61
N LEU A 335 20.41 -9.40 -13.81
CA LEU A 335 20.56 -9.43 -12.35
C LEU A 335 20.27 -10.81 -11.75
N ALA A 336 19.19 -11.46 -12.18
CA ALA A 336 18.83 -12.79 -11.72
C ALA A 336 19.88 -13.84 -12.12
N ARG A 337 20.39 -13.79 -13.36
CA ARG A 337 21.41 -14.73 -13.87
C ARG A 337 22.76 -14.54 -13.19
N GLU A 338 23.20 -13.29 -13.03
CA GLU A 338 24.47 -12.95 -12.40
C GLU A 338 24.50 -13.38 -10.93
N ARG A 339 23.46 -13.02 -10.16
CA ARG A 339 23.37 -13.35 -8.73
C ARG A 339 23.25 -14.86 -8.48
N THR A 340 22.55 -15.59 -9.34
CA THR A 340 22.33 -17.04 -9.15
C THR A 340 23.38 -17.91 -9.85
N GLY A 341 24.13 -17.38 -10.81
CA GLY A 341 25.00 -18.14 -11.71
C GLY A 341 24.26 -19.09 -12.66
N LYS A 342 22.93 -18.98 -12.80
CA LYS A 342 22.08 -19.88 -13.59
C LYS A 342 21.48 -19.16 -14.78
N SER A 343 21.33 -19.85 -15.92
CA SER A 343 20.74 -19.26 -17.14
C SER A 343 19.22 -19.03 -17.07
N GLY A 344 18.52 -19.79 -16.24
CA GLY A 344 17.07 -19.69 -16.06
C GLY A 344 16.62 -20.04 -14.64
N PRO A 345 17.00 -19.23 -13.64
CA PRO A 345 16.72 -19.52 -12.24
C PRO A 345 15.22 -19.48 -11.94
N SER A 346 14.80 -20.28 -10.98
CA SER A 346 13.52 -20.16 -10.28
C SER A 346 13.57 -19.08 -9.21
N PHE A 347 12.41 -18.56 -8.82
CA PHE A 347 12.36 -17.54 -7.76
C PHE A 347 12.72 -18.10 -6.38
N ILE A 348 12.62 -19.43 -6.18
CA ILE A 348 13.20 -20.11 -5.01
C ILE A 348 14.73 -20.01 -5.03
N GLU A 349 15.37 -20.24 -6.18
CA GLU A 349 16.83 -20.14 -6.28
C GLU A 349 17.29 -18.69 -6.16
N MET A 350 16.52 -17.74 -6.72
CA MET A 350 16.81 -16.31 -6.55
C MET A 350 16.76 -15.89 -5.08
N LYS A 351 15.82 -16.44 -4.28
CA LYS A 351 15.70 -16.14 -2.84
C LYS A 351 17.04 -16.20 -2.12
N ASP A 352 17.77 -17.29 -2.32
CA ASP A 352 19.03 -17.54 -1.62
C ASP A 352 20.08 -16.51 -2.05
N SER A 353 20.21 -16.27 -3.37
CA SER A 353 21.17 -15.30 -3.89
C SER A 353 20.82 -13.82 -3.60
N PHE A 354 19.53 -13.49 -3.42
CA PHE A 354 19.07 -12.11 -3.23
C PHE A 354 19.08 -11.69 -1.77
N TRP A 355 18.75 -12.59 -0.84
CA TRP A 355 18.59 -12.25 0.59
C TRP A 355 19.44 -13.08 1.55
N LEU A 356 19.92 -14.26 1.15
CA LEU A 356 20.71 -15.16 2.01
C LEU A 356 22.16 -15.28 1.54
N SER A 357 22.61 -14.37 0.67
CA SER A 357 24.00 -14.25 0.23
C SER A 357 24.80 -13.33 1.16
N ASP A 358 26.11 -13.26 0.95
CA ASP A 358 27.00 -12.38 1.72
C ASP A 358 26.78 -10.88 1.42
N ASP A 359 26.13 -10.56 0.29
CA ASP A 359 25.73 -9.21 -0.11
C ASP A 359 24.22 -9.16 -0.48
N PRO A 360 23.31 -9.14 0.52
CA PRO A 360 21.87 -9.12 0.27
C PRO A 360 21.39 -7.79 -0.35
N ILE A 361 20.54 -7.89 -1.38
CA ILE A 361 20.01 -6.72 -2.08
C ILE A 361 19.12 -5.90 -1.14
N GLY A 362 19.47 -4.62 -0.96
CA GLY A 362 18.71 -3.68 -0.14
C GLY A 362 18.99 -3.76 1.36
N GLN A 363 20.00 -4.53 1.81
CA GLN A 363 20.36 -4.64 3.23
C GLN A 363 20.76 -3.28 3.85
N ASN A 364 21.55 -2.50 3.11
CA ASN A 364 22.09 -1.22 3.59
C ASN A 364 21.06 -0.08 3.51
N LEU A 365 19.92 -0.30 2.87
CA LEU A 365 18.86 0.69 2.76
C LEU A 365 17.93 0.65 3.97
N ARG A 366 17.56 1.83 4.48
CA ARG A 366 16.53 1.95 5.52
C ARG A 366 15.16 1.68 4.90
N CYS A 367 14.45 0.70 5.45
CA CYS A 367 13.11 0.40 5.00
C CYS A 367 12.17 1.59 5.30
N PRO A 368 11.46 2.13 4.31
CA PRO A 368 10.51 3.21 4.54
C PRO A 368 9.35 2.83 5.47
N ARG A 369 9.09 1.54 5.67
CA ARG A 369 7.94 1.04 6.44
C ARG A 369 8.17 1.07 7.94
N ASP A 370 9.41 0.83 8.38
CA ASP A 370 9.77 0.64 9.80
C ASP A 370 11.09 1.33 10.22
N GLY A 371 11.81 1.97 9.29
CA GLY A 371 13.06 2.70 9.55
C GLY A 371 14.30 1.83 9.82
N LYS A 372 14.15 0.50 9.87
CA LYS A 372 15.24 -0.45 10.11
C LYS A 372 16.02 -0.77 8.82
N PRO A 373 17.27 -1.24 8.90
CA PRO A 373 18.01 -1.77 7.74
C PRO A 373 17.27 -2.93 7.06
N GLY A 374 17.49 -3.11 5.76
CA GLY A 374 16.82 -4.12 4.93
C GLY A 374 15.42 -3.68 4.48
N CYS A 375 15.29 -3.27 3.23
CA CYS A 375 14.02 -2.86 2.61
C CYS A 375 13.39 -3.96 1.74
N ALA A 376 12.11 -3.78 1.36
CA ALA A 376 11.52 -4.67 0.35
C ALA A 376 12.19 -4.42 -1.00
N LEU A 377 12.32 -5.44 -1.85
CA LEU A 377 12.98 -5.29 -3.15
C LEU A 377 12.32 -4.23 -4.03
N VAL A 378 10.99 -4.09 -3.94
CA VAL A 378 10.25 -3.00 -4.60
C VAL A 378 10.73 -1.61 -4.17
N ASP A 379 11.25 -1.45 -2.95
CA ASP A 379 11.80 -0.19 -2.46
C ASP A 379 13.21 0.10 -2.99
N TRP A 380 13.92 -0.94 -3.42
CA TRP A 380 15.23 -0.87 -4.08
C TRP A 380 15.11 -0.62 -5.60
N LEU A 381 13.91 -0.72 -6.19
CA LEU A 381 13.70 -0.49 -7.63
C LEU A 381 13.65 0.98 -8.03
N PRO A 382 14.10 1.33 -9.27
CA PRO A 382 13.98 2.68 -9.80
C PRO A 382 12.53 3.17 -9.75
N ARG A 383 12.32 4.47 -9.53
CA ARG A 383 10.97 5.02 -9.38
C ARG A 383 10.09 4.83 -10.61
N SER A 384 10.66 4.85 -11.80
CA SER A 384 9.98 4.51 -13.06
C SER A 384 9.41 3.09 -13.10
N ASP A 385 9.84 2.22 -12.18
CA ASP A 385 9.48 0.82 -12.08
C ASP A 385 8.74 0.47 -10.80
N ARG A 386 8.36 1.50 -10.04
CA ARG A 386 7.74 1.39 -8.72
C ARG A 386 6.66 2.45 -8.53
N HIS A 387 5.41 2.07 -8.78
CA HIS A 387 4.22 2.90 -8.54
C HIS A 387 3.16 2.14 -7.77
N GLN A 388 2.00 2.78 -7.52
CA GLN A 388 0.89 2.15 -6.83
C GLN A 388 0.44 0.87 -7.56
N GLN A 389 0.24 -0.21 -6.81
CA GLN A 389 -0.21 -1.50 -7.34
C GLN A 389 -1.55 -1.37 -8.08
N THR A 390 -1.58 -1.84 -9.32
CA THR A 390 -2.80 -1.90 -10.16
C THR A 390 -3.35 -3.31 -10.30
N HIS A 391 -2.50 -4.33 -10.10
CA HIS A 391 -2.88 -5.74 -10.23
C HIS A 391 -2.26 -6.58 -9.12
N PHE A 392 -3.01 -7.54 -8.59
CA PHE A 392 -2.47 -8.58 -7.72
C PHE A 392 -1.99 -9.72 -8.61
N LEU A 393 -0.72 -10.12 -8.49
CA LEU A 393 -0.19 -11.29 -9.20
C LEU A 393 -0.23 -12.50 -8.26
N SER A 394 -1.10 -13.47 -8.57
CA SER A 394 -1.14 -14.78 -7.91
C SER A 394 -0.27 -15.75 -8.70
N TRP A 395 0.74 -16.33 -8.05
CA TRP A 395 1.79 -17.14 -8.69
C TRP A 395 2.56 -17.95 -7.63
N THR A 396 3.53 -18.78 -8.04
CA THR A 396 4.38 -19.55 -7.11
C THR A 396 5.87 -19.33 -7.37
N TRP A 397 6.65 -19.30 -6.29
CA TRP A 397 8.11 -19.11 -6.35
C TRP A 397 8.84 -20.26 -7.04
N GLN A 398 8.19 -21.43 -7.20
CA GLN A 398 8.77 -22.55 -7.95
C GLN A 398 8.94 -22.26 -9.44
N TYR A 399 8.25 -21.24 -9.98
CA TYR A 399 8.38 -20.90 -11.38
C TYR A 399 9.76 -20.39 -11.74
N ARG A 400 10.20 -20.73 -12.95
CA ARG A 400 11.39 -20.17 -13.58
C ARG A 400 11.10 -18.78 -14.10
N LEU A 401 12.14 -17.94 -14.14
CA LEU A 401 12.06 -16.59 -14.71
C LEU A 401 11.39 -16.59 -16.08
N ARG A 402 11.83 -17.47 -16.99
CA ARG A 402 11.29 -17.59 -18.35
C ARG A 402 9.77 -17.87 -18.39
N GLN A 403 9.26 -18.62 -17.42
CA GLN A 403 7.82 -18.94 -17.37
C GLN A 403 7.04 -17.69 -16.98
N VAL A 404 7.57 -16.92 -16.01
CA VAL A 404 6.94 -15.68 -15.59
C VAL A 404 6.98 -14.64 -16.70
N THR A 405 8.15 -14.42 -17.32
CA THR A 405 8.29 -13.44 -18.41
C THR A 405 7.43 -13.80 -19.61
N SER A 406 7.45 -15.05 -20.08
CA SER A 406 6.63 -15.50 -21.20
C SER A 406 5.12 -15.34 -20.93
N ALA A 407 4.66 -15.64 -19.71
CA ALA A 407 3.24 -15.42 -19.36
C ALA A 407 2.87 -13.93 -19.32
N LEU A 408 3.77 -13.07 -18.86
CA LEU A 408 3.56 -11.62 -18.81
C LEU A 408 3.61 -10.98 -20.21
N GLU A 409 4.43 -11.48 -21.12
CA GLU A 409 4.43 -11.07 -22.54
C GLU A 409 3.08 -11.35 -23.19
N SER A 410 2.51 -12.54 -22.98
CA SER A 410 1.18 -12.88 -23.48
C SER A 410 0.09 -12.05 -22.80
N TYR A 411 0.26 -11.69 -21.52
CA TYR A 411 -0.65 -10.80 -20.80
C TYR A 411 -0.60 -9.36 -21.33
N GLN A 412 0.60 -8.85 -21.68
CA GLN A 412 0.77 -7.51 -22.24
C GLN A 412 -0.03 -7.31 -23.54
N GLN A 413 -0.27 -8.38 -24.31
CA GLN A 413 -1.08 -8.31 -25.54
C GLN A 413 -2.58 -8.14 -25.28
N VAL A 414 -3.08 -8.47 -24.09
CA VAL A 414 -4.52 -8.45 -23.76
C VAL A 414 -4.90 -7.32 -22.82
N VAL A 415 -3.95 -6.78 -22.06
CA VAL A 415 -4.17 -5.59 -21.25
C VAL A 415 -4.07 -4.36 -22.14
N ALA A 416 -4.95 -3.37 -21.92
CA ALA A 416 -4.86 -2.07 -22.57
C ALA A 416 -3.47 -1.45 -22.33
N ALA A 417 -3.12 -0.41 -23.09
CA ALA A 417 -1.84 0.32 -22.94
C ALA A 417 -1.65 1.04 -21.58
N GLU A 418 -2.35 0.62 -20.53
CA GLU A 418 -2.16 1.03 -19.15
C GLU A 418 -0.85 0.47 -18.59
N GLU A 419 -0.19 1.28 -17.76
CA GLU A 419 0.97 0.81 -17.00
C GLU A 419 0.53 -0.15 -15.89
N VAL A 420 1.04 -1.38 -15.96
CA VAL A 420 0.72 -2.44 -15.01
C VAL A 420 1.78 -2.49 -13.91
N PHE A 421 1.33 -2.38 -12.65
CA PHE A 421 2.17 -2.50 -11.47
C PHE A 421 1.63 -3.63 -10.60
N PHE A 422 2.43 -4.67 -10.41
CA PHE A 422 2.01 -5.86 -9.70
C PHE A 422 2.32 -5.77 -8.21
N PHE A 423 1.35 -6.15 -7.38
CA PHE A 423 1.66 -6.80 -6.12
C PHE A 423 2.17 -8.20 -6.44
N MET A 424 3.48 -8.35 -6.47
CA MET A 424 4.17 -9.64 -6.61
C MET A 424 4.96 -9.88 -5.34
N CYS A 425 4.56 -10.88 -4.55
CA CYS A 425 5.05 -11.09 -3.18
C CYS A 425 6.59 -11.15 -3.06
N PHE A 426 7.31 -11.63 -4.08
CA PHE A 426 8.78 -11.60 -4.14
C PHE A 426 9.36 -10.18 -4.03
N PHE A 427 8.73 -9.21 -4.69
CA PHE A 427 9.15 -7.82 -4.71
C PHE A 427 8.58 -7.00 -3.56
N THR A 428 7.29 -7.18 -3.29
CA THR A 428 6.54 -6.24 -2.44
C THR A 428 6.61 -6.57 -0.96
N ASN A 429 6.79 -7.84 -0.59
CA ASN A 429 6.96 -8.20 0.81
C ASN A 429 8.40 -7.89 1.24
N ASN A 430 8.57 -7.43 2.49
CA ASN A 430 9.91 -7.21 3.02
C ASN A 430 10.50 -8.56 3.46
N GLN A 431 11.29 -9.18 2.58
CA GLN A 431 11.88 -10.49 2.82
C GLN A 431 12.90 -10.50 3.97
N PHE A 432 13.49 -9.36 4.33
CA PHE A 432 14.33 -9.29 5.53
C PHE A 432 13.51 -9.58 6.79
N ARG A 433 12.26 -9.11 6.87
CA ARG A 433 11.41 -9.35 8.05
C ARG A 433 10.80 -10.76 8.08
N ILE A 434 10.59 -11.34 6.90
CA ILE A 434 9.90 -12.63 6.75
C ILE A 434 10.89 -13.79 6.76
N ILE A 435 11.96 -13.70 5.97
CA ILE A 435 12.88 -14.81 5.71
C ILE A 435 14.13 -14.69 6.59
N VAL A 436 14.69 -13.48 6.73
CA VAL A 436 15.98 -13.30 7.45
C VAL A 436 15.75 -13.21 8.96
N GLU A 437 14.77 -12.42 9.39
CA GLU A 437 14.45 -12.23 10.81
C GLU A 437 13.44 -13.24 11.36
N GLU A 438 12.74 -13.98 10.48
CA GLU A 438 11.62 -14.89 10.81
C GLU A 438 10.63 -14.29 11.82
N SER A 439 10.43 -12.98 11.76
CA SER A 439 9.69 -12.26 12.79
C SER A 439 8.21 -12.69 12.78
N ALA A 440 7.61 -12.86 13.97
CA ALA A 440 6.20 -13.23 14.10
C ALA A 440 5.27 -12.27 13.32
N ALA A 441 5.60 -10.97 13.30
CA ALA A 441 4.90 -9.94 12.54
C ALA A 441 4.93 -10.15 11.01
N GLY A 442 5.90 -10.92 10.50
CA GLY A 442 6.03 -11.24 9.08
C GLY A 442 5.16 -12.42 8.62
N SER A 443 4.89 -13.40 9.50
CA SER A 443 4.15 -14.63 9.16
C SER A 443 2.70 -14.64 9.67
N SER A 444 2.40 -14.07 10.85
CA SER A 444 1.07 -14.15 11.44
C SER A 444 0.01 -13.31 10.72
N ASP A 445 0.43 -12.24 10.03
CA ASP A 445 -0.45 -11.25 9.41
C ASP A 445 -0.55 -11.40 7.88
N LEU A 446 0.08 -12.43 7.30
CA LEU A 446 0.12 -12.60 5.84
C LEU A 446 -1.27 -12.65 5.22
N GLU A 447 -2.20 -13.37 5.83
CA GLU A 447 -3.61 -13.43 5.39
C GLU A 447 -4.25 -12.04 5.35
N GLN A 448 -4.08 -11.24 6.40
CA GLN A 448 -4.64 -9.89 6.46
C GLN A 448 -3.97 -8.97 5.44
N VAL A 449 -2.65 -9.09 5.25
CA VAL A 449 -1.90 -8.34 4.23
C VAL A 449 -2.42 -8.70 2.83
N PHE A 450 -2.60 -10.00 2.54
CA PHE A 450 -3.12 -10.46 1.26
C PHE A 450 -4.56 -9.99 1.02
N GLU A 451 -5.49 -10.23 1.96
CA GLU A 451 -6.88 -9.82 1.82
C GLU A 451 -6.99 -8.29 1.67
N THR A 452 -6.21 -7.52 2.45
CA THR A 452 -6.19 -6.05 2.36
C THR A 452 -5.66 -5.56 1.01
N ASN A 453 -4.55 -6.12 0.52
CA ASN A 453 -3.98 -5.73 -0.76
C ASN A 453 -4.89 -6.14 -1.92
N LEU A 454 -5.39 -7.37 -1.91
CA LEU A 454 -6.28 -7.87 -2.94
C LEU A 454 -7.60 -7.08 -2.99
N THR A 455 -8.19 -6.77 -1.83
CA THR A 455 -9.38 -5.90 -1.74
C THR A 455 -9.11 -4.50 -2.29
N ARG A 456 -7.97 -3.89 -1.92
CA ARG A 456 -7.61 -2.54 -2.38
C ARG A 456 -7.39 -2.50 -3.89
N ILE A 457 -6.70 -3.49 -4.45
CA ILE A 457 -6.33 -3.52 -5.86
C ILE A 457 -7.56 -3.86 -6.73
N GLY A 458 -8.38 -4.83 -6.31
CA GLY A 458 -9.63 -5.18 -7.00
C GLY A 458 -9.46 -5.85 -8.37
N LYS A 459 -8.24 -6.24 -8.76
CA LYS A 459 -7.92 -6.99 -9.98
C LYS A 459 -6.84 -8.03 -9.68
N MET A 460 -7.02 -9.25 -10.19
CA MET A 460 -6.02 -10.31 -10.05
C MET A 460 -5.63 -10.89 -11.41
N ALA A 461 -4.32 -11.03 -11.63
CA ALA A 461 -3.76 -11.89 -12.65
C ALA A 461 -3.24 -13.18 -11.99
N ALA A 462 -3.67 -14.35 -12.47
CA ALA A 462 -3.29 -15.66 -11.95
C ALA A 462 -2.38 -16.39 -12.95
N LEU A 463 -1.12 -16.62 -12.58
CA LEU A 463 -0.11 -17.21 -13.45
C LEU A 463 -0.13 -18.73 -13.36
N LEU A 464 -0.65 -19.36 -14.40
CA LEU A 464 -0.75 -20.81 -14.56
C LEU A 464 0.45 -21.32 -15.37
N ASP A 465 1.23 -22.23 -14.81
CA ASP A 465 2.42 -22.78 -15.46
C ASP A 465 2.11 -23.66 -16.67
N SER A 466 1.06 -24.46 -16.55
CA SER A 466 0.62 -25.45 -17.55
C SER A 466 -0.90 -25.62 -17.46
N TRP A 467 -1.55 -25.98 -18.56
CA TRP A 467 -2.96 -26.40 -18.51
C TRP A 467 -3.11 -27.85 -18.02
N HIS A 468 -2.06 -28.66 -18.20
CA HIS A 468 -2.00 -30.06 -17.79
C HIS A 468 -1.33 -30.17 -16.42
N GLU A 469 -2.09 -30.62 -15.41
CA GLU A 469 -1.62 -30.80 -14.02
C GLU A 469 -0.81 -29.61 -13.46
N PRO A 470 -1.38 -28.38 -13.46
CA PRO A 470 -0.66 -27.19 -13.05
C PRO A 470 -0.14 -27.25 -11.61
N VAL A 471 1.15 -26.92 -11.44
CA VAL A 471 1.74 -26.71 -10.11
C VAL A 471 0.98 -25.62 -9.38
N TYR A 472 0.52 -24.58 -10.08
CA TYR A 472 -0.31 -23.51 -9.52
C TYR A 472 -1.44 -24.02 -8.62
N LEU A 473 -2.20 -25.04 -9.06
CA LEU A 473 -3.39 -25.52 -8.35
C LEU A 473 -3.05 -26.46 -7.20
N SER A 474 -1.82 -26.96 -7.14
CA SER A 474 -1.36 -27.83 -6.06
C SER A 474 -0.94 -27.06 -4.80
N ARG A 475 -0.88 -25.72 -4.83
CA ARG A 475 -0.34 -24.88 -3.76
C ARG A 475 -1.47 -24.29 -2.91
N VAL A 476 -1.41 -24.50 -1.59
CA VAL A 476 -2.51 -24.03 -0.71
C VAL A 476 -2.69 -22.51 -0.76
N TRP A 477 -1.60 -21.76 -0.90
CA TRP A 477 -1.62 -20.29 -0.90
C TRP A 477 -2.25 -19.69 -2.17
N THR A 478 -1.96 -20.25 -3.34
CA THR A 478 -2.61 -19.80 -4.59
C THR A 478 -4.10 -20.13 -4.54
N VAL A 479 -4.46 -21.28 -3.98
CA VAL A 479 -5.87 -21.65 -3.79
C VAL A 479 -6.56 -20.74 -2.77
N TYR A 480 -5.88 -20.35 -1.69
CA TYR A 480 -6.38 -19.33 -0.76
C TYR A 480 -6.62 -17.99 -1.46
N GLU A 481 -5.70 -17.54 -2.30
CA GLU A 481 -5.86 -16.31 -3.08
C GLU A 481 -7.08 -16.39 -4.01
N GLN A 482 -7.29 -17.55 -4.67
CA GLN A 482 -8.50 -17.79 -5.46
C GLN A 482 -9.77 -17.80 -4.60
N PHE A 483 -9.72 -18.39 -3.42
CA PHE A 483 -10.81 -18.35 -2.45
C PHE A 483 -11.16 -16.91 -2.06
N VAL A 484 -10.17 -16.09 -1.69
CA VAL A 484 -10.39 -14.69 -1.31
C VAL A 484 -10.93 -13.89 -2.50
N ALA A 485 -10.37 -14.09 -3.70
CA ALA A 485 -10.89 -13.45 -4.92
C ALA A 485 -12.36 -13.84 -5.18
N SER A 486 -12.71 -15.12 -5.03
CA SER A 486 -14.08 -15.62 -5.14
C SER A 486 -15.01 -15.01 -4.10
N LYS A 487 -14.60 -15.03 -2.83
CA LYS A 487 -15.35 -14.45 -1.70
C LYS A 487 -15.63 -12.96 -1.93
N LEU A 488 -14.68 -12.22 -2.48
CA LEU A 488 -14.76 -10.78 -2.73
C LEU A 488 -15.31 -10.43 -4.12
N GLN A 489 -15.62 -11.43 -4.96
CA GLN A 489 -16.05 -11.25 -6.35
C GLN A 489 -15.08 -10.40 -7.19
N ILE A 490 -13.78 -10.58 -6.94
CA ILE A 490 -12.72 -9.89 -7.68
C ILE A 490 -12.50 -10.60 -9.02
N PRO A 491 -12.40 -9.85 -10.14
CA PRO A 491 -12.08 -10.44 -11.43
C PRO A 491 -10.68 -11.06 -11.43
N VAL A 492 -10.62 -12.34 -11.78
CA VAL A 492 -9.38 -13.10 -11.97
C VAL A 492 -9.17 -13.35 -13.47
N THR A 493 -7.99 -12.97 -13.98
CA THR A 493 -7.55 -13.27 -15.33
C THR A 493 -6.42 -14.29 -15.27
N PHE A 494 -6.63 -15.48 -15.83
CA PHE A 494 -5.55 -16.45 -15.97
C PHE A 494 -4.59 -16.05 -17.10
N ILE A 495 -3.30 -16.20 -16.83
CA ILE A 495 -2.21 -15.97 -17.78
C ILE A 495 -1.29 -17.19 -17.76
N MET A 496 -0.65 -17.50 -18.89
CA MET A 496 0.10 -18.74 -19.07
C MET A 496 1.30 -18.51 -20.00
N PRO A 497 2.44 -19.20 -19.82
CA PRO A 497 3.56 -19.16 -20.75
C PRO A 497 3.16 -19.58 -22.17
N GLU A 498 3.84 -19.04 -23.17
CA GLU A 498 3.50 -19.27 -24.58
C GLU A 498 3.61 -20.74 -24.98
N ASP A 499 4.66 -21.46 -24.54
CA ASP A 499 4.82 -22.90 -24.83
C ASP A 499 3.61 -23.71 -24.32
N SER A 500 3.13 -23.40 -23.12
CA SER A 500 1.96 -24.05 -22.53
C SER A 500 0.68 -23.66 -23.28
N ALA A 501 0.58 -22.42 -23.76
CA ALA A 501 -0.54 -21.97 -24.58
C ALA A 501 -0.52 -22.62 -25.99
N ILE A 502 0.66 -22.85 -26.58
CA ILE A 502 0.83 -23.61 -27.83
C ILE A 502 0.34 -25.05 -27.62
N SER A 503 0.83 -25.73 -26.58
CA SER A 503 0.40 -27.09 -26.25
C SER A 503 -1.11 -27.19 -26.03
N LEU A 504 -1.72 -26.18 -25.39
CA LEU A 504 -3.18 -26.11 -25.24
C LEU A 504 -3.87 -26.05 -26.60
N ARG A 505 -3.39 -25.18 -27.52
CA ARG A 505 -3.96 -25.04 -28.87
C ARG A 505 -3.81 -26.32 -29.69
N GLU A 506 -2.63 -26.93 -29.70
CA GLU A 506 -2.39 -28.23 -30.35
C GLU A 506 -3.32 -29.31 -29.80
N THR A 507 -3.58 -29.29 -28.49
CA THR A 507 -4.53 -30.22 -27.89
C THR A 507 -5.95 -29.97 -28.39
N VAL A 508 -6.39 -28.70 -28.50
CA VAL A 508 -7.70 -28.34 -29.07
C VAL A 508 -7.86 -28.83 -30.52
N GLU A 509 -6.80 -28.85 -31.32
CA GLU A 509 -6.83 -29.34 -32.72
C GLU A 509 -7.16 -30.83 -32.83
N HIS A 510 -7.03 -31.61 -31.76
CA HIS A 510 -7.48 -33.02 -31.70
C HIS A 510 -9.01 -33.16 -31.57
N GLY A 511 -9.75 -32.06 -31.64
CA GLY A 511 -11.21 -32.04 -31.62
C GLY A 511 -11.79 -32.50 -30.28
N LYS A 512 -12.80 -33.37 -30.32
CA LYS A 512 -13.53 -33.80 -29.11
C LYS A 512 -12.60 -34.41 -28.04
N ALA A 513 -11.67 -35.27 -28.43
CA ALA A 513 -10.76 -35.94 -27.49
C ALA A 513 -9.83 -34.94 -26.78
N GLY A 514 -9.33 -33.94 -27.52
CA GLY A 514 -8.52 -32.87 -26.95
C GLY A 514 -9.29 -31.98 -25.98
N ILE A 515 -10.54 -31.61 -26.33
CA ILE A 515 -11.41 -30.85 -25.42
C ILE A 515 -11.72 -31.66 -24.15
N GLU A 516 -12.00 -32.95 -24.26
CA GLU A 516 -12.20 -33.84 -23.10
C GLU A 516 -10.95 -33.92 -22.22
N GLN A 517 -9.75 -34.00 -22.81
CA GLN A 517 -8.49 -33.99 -22.07
C GLN A 517 -8.26 -32.67 -21.31
N ILE A 518 -8.46 -31.53 -21.99
CA ILE A 518 -8.34 -30.20 -21.38
C ILE A 518 -9.35 -30.04 -20.24
N THR A 519 -10.61 -30.39 -20.51
CA THR A 519 -11.68 -30.31 -19.51
C THR A 519 -11.39 -31.21 -18.33
N GLY A 520 -10.88 -32.43 -18.57
CA GLY A 520 -10.48 -33.34 -17.50
C GLY A 520 -9.42 -32.72 -16.60
N SER A 521 -8.31 -32.24 -17.17
CA SER A 521 -7.21 -31.64 -16.41
C SER A 521 -7.62 -30.38 -15.63
N LEU A 522 -8.49 -29.56 -16.19
CA LEU A 522 -8.94 -28.33 -15.55
C LEU A 522 -10.10 -28.54 -14.57
N SER A 523 -10.76 -29.70 -14.60
CA SER A 523 -11.84 -30.02 -13.65
C SER A 523 -11.33 -30.75 -12.41
N THR A 524 -10.08 -31.19 -12.38
CA THR A 524 -9.46 -31.89 -11.24
C THR A 524 -8.90 -30.92 -10.19
N VAL A 525 -9.49 -29.74 -10.03
CA VAL A 525 -9.07 -28.80 -8.98
C VAL A 525 -9.40 -29.39 -7.62
N ASP A 526 -8.38 -29.64 -6.82
CA ASP A 526 -8.52 -30.24 -5.50
C ASP A 526 -7.87 -29.38 -4.42
N THR A 527 -8.67 -28.44 -3.90
CA THR A 527 -8.25 -27.58 -2.78
C THR A 527 -7.94 -28.38 -1.50
N GLU A 528 -8.61 -29.52 -1.28
CA GLU A 528 -8.46 -30.30 -0.06
C GLU A 528 -7.07 -30.93 0.03
N HIS A 529 -6.51 -31.33 -1.11
CA HIS A 529 -5.18 -31.93 -1.20
C HIS A 529 -4.06 -30.94 -1.56
N ALA A 530 -4.37 -29.64 -1.69
CA ALA A 530 -3.36 -28.61 -1.93
C ALA A 530 -2.35 -28.54 -0.76
N LYS A 531 -1.06 -28.34 -1.08
CA LYS A 531 0.05 -28.43 -0.11
C LYS A 531 0.71 -27.10 0.18
N ALA A 532 1.23 -26.94 1.39
CA ALA A 532 2.14 -25.87 1.76
C ALA A 532 3.51 -26.45 2.15
N TRP A 533 4.53 -25.59 2.15
CA TRP A 533 5.82 -25.95 2.76
C TRP A 533 5.71 -26.02 4.30
N LYS A 534 4.91 -25.14 4.90
CA LYS A 534 4.66 -25.09 6.34
C LYS A 534 3.31 -25.71 6.67
N GLN A 535 3.32 -26.83 7.40
CA GLN A 535 2.09 -27.57 7.73
C GLN A 535 1.07 -26.72 8.50
N GLU A 536 1.53 -25.86 9.41
CA GLU A 536 0.65 -24.93 10.15
C GLU A 536 -0.17 -24.02 9.22
N ASP A 537 0.46 -23.50 8.17
CA ASP A 537 -0.21 -22.64 7.20
C ASP A 537 -1.22 -23.44 6.37
N GLU A 538 -0.86 -24.68 6.01
CA GLU A 538 -1.74 -25.59 5.29
C GLU A 538 -3.02 -25.88 6.10
N GLU A 539 -2.87 -26.29 7.35
CA GLU A 539 -3.99 -26.61 8.25
C GLU A 539 -4.86 -25.37 8.49
N LYS A 540 -4.25 -24.21 8.72
CA LYS A 540 -4.95 -22.95 8.97
C LYS A 540 -5.79 -22.52 7.76
N VAL A 541 -5.19 -22.50 6.58
CA VAL A 541 -5.87 -22.12 5.33
C VAL A 541 -7.01 -23.09 5.01
N LYS A 542 -6.75 -24.40 5.09
CA LYS A 542 -7.77 -25.43 4.85
C LYS A 542 -8.94 -25.31 5.82
N SER A 543 -8.65 -25.09 7.11
CA SER A 543 -9.67 -24.86 8.13
C SER A 543 -10.51 -23.61 7.86
N LEU A 544 -9.88 -22.52 7.41
CA LEU A 544 -10.57 -21.28 7.05
C LEU A 544 -11.49 -21.45 5.83
N ILE A 545 -11.03 -22.15 4.79
CA ILE A 545 -11.85 -22.45 3.61
C ILE A 545 -13.04 -23.32 4.02
N GLN A 546 -12.81 -24.38 4.80
CA GLN A 546 -13.84 -25.31 5.24
C GLN A 546 -14.91 -24.63 6.13
N GLN A 547 -14.50 -23.68 6.98
CA GLN A 547 -15.43 -22.95 7.86
C GLN A 547 -16.24 -21.86 7.15
N THR A 548 -15.85 -21.47 5.94
CA THR A 548 -16.48 -20.35 5.21
C THR A 548 -17.34 -20.84 4.04
N VAL A 549 -16.73 -21.04 2.88
CA VAL A 549 -17.42 -21.43 1.62
C VAL A 549 -17.36 -22.93 1.35
N GLY A 550 -16.41 -23.64 1.97
CA GLY A 550 -16.12 -25.05 1.70
C GLY A 550 -15.24 -25.26 0.46
N PHE A 551 -14.50 -26.37 0.44
CA PHE A 551 -13.60 -26.72 -0.67
C PHE A 551 -14.31 -26.80 -2.02
N GLU A 552 -15.51 -27.40 -2.03
CA GLU A 552 -16.32 -27.57 -3.24
C GLU A 552 -16.62 -26.24 -3.94
N GLN A 553 -16.97 -25.20 -3.19
CA GLN A 553 -17.29 -23.89 -3.78
C GLN A 553 -16.05 -23.22 -4.37
N VAL A 554 -14.87 -23.41 -3.76
CA VAL A 554 -13.60 -22.91 -4.30
C VAL A 554 -13.24 -23.67 -5.58
N ASN A 555 -13.29 -25.00 -5.55
CA ASN A 555 -13.02 -25.86 -6.71
C ASN A 555 -13.93 -25.48 -7.89
N GLN A 556 -15.24 -25.31 -7.64
CA GLN A 556 -16.20 -24.89 -8.66
C GLN A 556 -15.88 -23.50 -9.22
N HIS A 557 -15.53 -22.53 -8.36
CA HIS A 557 -15.17 -21.18 -8.82
C HIS A 557 -13.93 -21.20 -9.71
N VAL A 558 -12.86 -21.87 -9.27
CA VAL A 558 -11.61 -21.98 -10.04
C VAL A 558 -11.86 -22.68 -11.36
N THR A 559 -12.58 -23.80 -11.35
CA THR A 559 -12.95 -24.56 -12.56
C THR A 559 -13.73 -23.68 -13.54
N GLN A 560 -14.74 -22.94 -13.08
CA GLN A 560 -15.52 -22.04 -13.94
C GLN A 560 -14.68 -20.91 -14.55
N THR A 561 -13.76 -20.33 -13.78
CA THR A 561 -12.87 -19.27 -14.25
C THR A 561 -11.88 -19.82 -15.28
N MET A 562 -11.34 -21.03 -15.08
CA MET A 562 -10.48 -21.69 -16.06
C MET A 562 -11.23 -22.07 -17.34
N ILE A 563 -12.45 -22.59 -17.25
CA ILE A 563 -13.28 -22.90 -18.43
C ILE A 563 -13.54 -21.62 -19.25
N ARG A 564 -13.91 -20.52 -18.59
CA ARG A 564 -14.11 -19.22 -19.26
C ARG A 564 -12.84 -18.75 -19.95
N TRP A 565 -11.69 -18.90 -19.29
CA TRP A 565 -10.39 -18.55 -19.86
C TRP A 565 -10.03 -19.41 -21.07
N VAL A 566 -10.16 -20.74 -20.99
CA VAL A 566 -9.93 -21.63 -22.14
C VAL A 566 -10.87 -21.28 -23.30
N GLY A 567 -12.14 -20.99 -22.98
CA GLY A 567 -13.11 -20.51 -23.97
C GLY A 567 -12.59 -19.27 -24.72
N ALA A 568 -12.04 -18.29 -24.01
CA ALA A 568 -11.47 -17.09 -24.62
C ALA A 568 -10.21 -17.39 -25.46
N VAL A 569 -9.35 -18.32 -25.03
CA VAL A 569 -8.18 -18.74 -25.81
C VAL A 569 -8.60 -19.41 -27.13
N ILE A 570 -9.58 -20.32 -27.07
CA ILE A 570 -10.14 -21.00 -28.24
C ILE A 570 -10.82 -20.00 -29.17
N GLU A 571 -11.61 -19.08 -28.61
CA GLU A 571 -12.27 -18.03 -29.39
C GLU A 571 -11.26 -17.18 -30.16
N LYS A 572 -10.19 -16.71 -29.51
CA LYS A 572 -9.10 -15.95 -30.16
C LYS A 572 -8.42 -16.77 -31.26
N HIS A 573 -8.20 -18.07 -31.04
CA HIS A 573 -7.61 -18.95 -32.04
C HIS A 573 -8.52 -19.09 -33.27
N ILE A 574 -9.82 -19.33 -33.07
CA ILE A 574 -10.81 -19.39 -34.16
C ILE A 574 -10.88 -18.06 -34.92
N GLN A 575 -10.90 -16.93 -34.22
CA GLN A 575 -10.89 -15.60 -34.85
C GLN A 575 -9.64 -15.41 -35.73
N THR A 576 -8.48 -15.90 -35.29
CA THR A 576 -7.24 -15.85 -36.07
C THR A 576 -7.32 -16.70 -37.33
N LEU A 577 -7.88 -17.92 -37.24
CA LEU A 577 -8.09 -18.80 -38.41
C LEU A 577 -9.08 -18.21 -39.41
N VAL A 578 -10.12 -17.51 -38.94
CA VAL A 578 -11.13 -16.86 -39.79
C VAL A 578 -10.62 -15.54 -40.39
N GLY A 579 -9.80 -14.79 -39.64
CA GLY A 579 -9.32 -13.45 -39.99
C GLY A 579 -7.93 -13.40 -40.64
N GLY A 580 -7.21 -14.51 -40.74
CA GLY A 580 -5.92 -14.59 -41.43
C GLY A 580 -6.04 -14.28 -42.93
N PRO A 581 -4.99 -13.72 -43.58
CA PRO A 581 -5.01 -13.48 -45.01
C PRO A 581 -5.22 -14.81 -45.76
N ARG A 582 -6.29 -14.86 -46.56
CA ARG A 582 -6.59 -15.99 -47.44
C ARG A 582 -5.59 -16.12 -48.58
#